data_AF-A0A0F9BG41-F1
#
_entry.id   AF-A0A0F9BG41-F1
#
_cell.length_a   1.000
_cell.length_b   1.000
_cell.length_c   1.000
_cell.angle_alpha   90.00
_cell.angle_beta   90.00
_cell.angle_gamma   90.00
#
_symmetry.space_group_name_H-M   'P 1'
#
loop_
_entity.id
_entity.type
_entity.pdbx_description
1 polymer ?
#
loop_
_entity_poly.entity_id
_entity_poly.type
_entity_poly.pdbx_seq_one_letter_code
_entity_poly.pdbx_strand_id
1 'polypeptide(L)'
;MHVLDVRNVNEALPKMLQHLEERGERTSSRAGEVIVAPTPVTTVYRKPMERVLFSPLRDANPFFHLIEALWMLAGKRDVATLTHYVRRMSDFSDDGITFHGAYGYRWRNHFFHDQIEVVLELLKSKPHSRRAVIQMWDNPIDLSS
;
A
#
# COMPACT_ATOMS: atom_id res chain seq x y z
N MET A 1 11.84 -14.24 -9.95
CA MET A 1 10.84 -13.16 -10.05
C MET A 1 9.66 -13.70 -10.82
N HIS A 2 8.47 -13.65 -10.24
CA HIS A 2 7.21 -14.05 -10.88
C HIS A 2 6.45 -12.80 -11.32
N VAL A 3 5.95 -12.78 -12.57
CA VAL A 3 5.15 -11.66 -13.09
C VAL A 3 3.73 -12.13 -13.35
N LEU A 4 2.77 -11.45 -12.73
CA LEU A 4 1.35 -11.70 -12.86
C LEU A 4 0.72 -10.60 -13.73
N ASP A 5 0.53 -10.89 -15.01
CA ASP A 5 -0.21 -10.00 -15.93
C ASP A 5 -1.71 -10.31 -15.88
N VAL A 6 -2.49 -9.33 -15.41
CA VAL A 6 -3.90 -9.46 -15.09
C VAL A 6 -4.68 -8.22 -15.51
N ARG A 7 -5.98 -8.38 -15.69
CA ARG A 7 -6.87 -7.26 -15.99
C ARG A 7 -6.93 -6.31 -14.81
N ASN A 8 -7.25 -6.83 -13.63
CA ASN A 8 -7.64 -6.04 -12.47
C ASN A 8 -7.46 -6.84 -11.16
N VAL A 9 -7.87 -6.26 -10.02
CA VAL A 9 -7.72 -6.89 -8.69
C VAL A 9 -8.52 -8.19 -8.53
N ASN A 10 -9.65 -8.33 -9.22
CA ASN A 10 -10.51 -9.53 -9.17
C ASN A 10 -9.87 -10.73 -9.87
N GLU A 11 -9.01 -10.48 -10.86
CA GLU A 11 -8.20 -11.53 -11.49
C GLU A 11 -6.89 -11.75 -10.73
N ALA A 12 -6.30 -10.69 -10.15
CA ALA A 12 -5.05 -10.77 -9.41
C ALA A 12 -5.13 -11.66 -8.17
N LEU A 13 -6.15 -11.44 -7.32
CA LEU A 13 -6.29 -12.15 -6.05
C LEU A 13 -6.33 -13.68 -6.21
N PRO A 14 -7.26 -14.29 -6.99
CA PRO A 14 -7.32 -15.75 -7.11
C PRO A 14 -6.07 -16.34 -7.76
N LYS A 15 -5.48 -15.68 -8.77
CA LYS A 15 -4.25 -16.16 -9.39
C LYS A 15 -3.05 -16.12 -8.44
N MET A 16 -2.97 -15.10 -7.58
CA MET A 16 -1.92 -15.02 -6.57
C MET A 16 -2.09 -16.09 -5.49
N LEU A 17 -3.33 -16.35 -5.06
CA LEU A 17 -3.62 -17.44 -4.13
C LEU A 17 -3.25 -18.80 -4.73
N GLN A 18 -3.62 -19.05 -5.99
CA GLN A 18 -3.20 -20.24 -6.73
C GLN A 18 -1.67 -20.37 -6.81
N HIS A 19 -0.97 -19.26 -7.08
CA HIS A 19 0.50 -19.28 -7.10
C HIS A 19 1.10 -19.65 -5.73
N LEU A 20 0.56 -19.12 -4.62
CA LEU A 20 1.01 -19.48 -3.27
C LEU A 20 0.70 -20.94 -2.94
N GLU A 21 -0.42 -21.48 -3.39
CA GLU A 21 -0.79 -22.88 -3.18
C GLU A 21 0.14 -23.84 -3.95
N GLU A 22 0.44 -23.52 -5.21
CA GLU A 22 1.26 -24.38 -6.07
C GLU A 22 2.76 -24.25 -5.83
N ARG A 23 3.24 -23.05 -5.46
CA ARG A 23 4.67 -22.69 -5.45
C ARG A 23 5.13 -22.02 -4.15
N GLY A 24 4.24 -21.80 -3.19
CA GLY A 24 4.59 -21.16 -1.93
C GLY A 24 5.43 -22.07 -1.04
N GLU A 25 6.29 -21.45 -0.25
CA GLU A 25 7.11 -22.13 0.74
C GLU A 25 6.55 -21.87 2.14
N ARG A 26 6.53 -22.92 2.97
CA ARG A 26 6.16 -22.80 4.38
C ARG A 26 7.36 -22.28 5.17
N THR A 27 7.15 -21.25 5.98
CA THR A 27 8.17 -20.70 6.86
C THR A 27 7.54 -20.18 8.16
N SER A 28 8.34 -20.13 9.22
CA SER A 28 7.95 -19.48 10.47
C SER A 28 8.08 -17.97 10.36
N SER A 29 7.17 -17.24 11.02
CA SER A 29 7.18 -15.78 11.16
C SER A 29 6.82 -15.38 12.59
N ARG A 30 6.96 -14.09 12.93
CA ARG A 30 6.48 -13.53 14.22
C ARG A 30 4.99 -13.79 14.48
N ALA A 31 4.20 -14.02 13.42
CA ALA A 31 2.77 -14.30 13.49
C ALA A 31 2.45 -15.80 13.40
N GLY A 32 3.45 -16.68 13.49
CA GLY A 32 3.33 -18.14 13.33
C GLY A 32 3.71 -18.62 11.93
N GLU A 33 3.30 -19.86 11.62
CA GLU A 33 3.56 -20.52 10.34
C GLU A 33 2.81 -19.83 9.19
N VAL A 34 3.53 -19.49 8.13
CA VAL A 34 3.00 -18.78 6.95
C VAL A 34 3.44 -19.45 5.66
N ILE A 35 2.72 -19.17 4.57
CA ILE A 35 3.11 -19.53 3.20
C ILE A 35 3.56 -18.25 2.49
N VAL A 36 4.77 -18.26 1.92
CA VAL A 36 5.36 -17.10 1.26
C VAL A 36 5.71 -17.43 -0.19
N ALA A 37 5.71 -16.40 -1.05
CA ALA A 37 6.27 -16.55 -2.39
C ALA A 37 7.81 -16.61 -2.30
N PRO A 38 8.47 -17.63 -2.87
CA PRO A 38 9.92 -17.81 -2.72
C PRO A 38 10.76 -16.79 -3.49
N THR A 39 10.14 -16.04 -4.42
CA THR A 39 10.82 -14.97 -5.16
C THR A 39 9.90 -13.75 -5.28
N PRO A 40 10.46 -12.55 -5.58
CA PRO A 40 9.65 -11.35 -5.77
C PRO A 40 8.53 -11.56 -6.79
N VAL A 41 7.34 -11.08 -6.46
CA VAL A 41 6.16 -11.08 -7.33
C VAL A 41 5.90 -9.66 -7.82
N THR A 42 5.57 -9.51 -9.09
CA THR A 42 5.13 -8.24 -9.68
C THR A 42 3.82 -8.42 -10.40
N THR A 43 2.82 -7.61 -10.04
CA THR A 43 1.51 -7.63 -10.66
C THR A 43 1.38 -6.48 -11.65
N VAL A 44 1.04 -6.79 -12.90
CA VAL A 44 0.76 -5.81 -13.96
C VAL A 44 -0.74 -5.76 -14.17
N TYR A 45 -1.33 -4.57 -13.99
CA TYR A 45 -2.77 -4.35 -14.20
C TYR A 45 -3.04 -3.69 -15.55
N ARG A 46 -3.77 -4.38 -16.43
CA ARG A 46 -4.20 -3.84 -17.74
C ARG A 46 -5.34 -2.83 -17.64
N LYS A 47 -6.13 -2.90 -16.56
CA LYS A 47 -7.25 -2.00 -16.22
C LYS A 47 -7.11 -1.53 -14.76
N PRO A 48 -6.12 -0.67 -14.44
CA PRO A 48 -5.84 -0.25 -13.05
C PRO A 48 -6.98 0.54 -12.40
N MET A 49 -7.93 1.05 -13.19
CA MET A 49 -9.13 1.72 -12.67
C MET A 49 -10.20 0.75 -12.17
N GLU A 50 -10.14 -0.54 -12.53
CA GLU A 50 -11.02 -1.59 -12.02
C GLU A 50 -10.51 -2.12 -10.66
N ARG A 51 -10.39 -1.22 -9.67
CA ARG A 51 -9.69 -1.48 -8.41
C ARG A 51 -10.57 -1.88 -7.22
N VAL A 52 -11.82 -2.23 -7.47
CA VAL A 52 -12.74 -2.75 -6.44
C VAL A 52 -12.79 -4.27 -6.52
N LEU A 53 -12.55 -4.93 -5.39
CA LEU A 53 -12.65 -6.38 -5.26
C LEU A 53 -14.10 -6.78 -4.95
N PHE A 54 -14.66 -7.66 -5.78
CA PHE A 54 -16.05 -8.14 -5.68
C PHE A 54 -16.17 -9.55 -5.07
N SER A 55 -15.06 -10.11 -4.56
CA SER A 55 -15.08 -11.43 -3.95
C SER A 55 -15.88 -11.43 -2.64
N PRO A 56 -17.00 -12.17 -2.56
CA PRO A 56 -17.77 -12.26 -1.32
C PRO A 56 -17.01 -13.03 -0.22
N LEU A 57 -16.06 -13.89 -0.59
CA LEU A 57 -15.22 -14.62 0.36
C LEU A 57 -14.22 -13.70 1.07
N ARG A 58 -13.67 -12.71 0.34
CA ARG A 58 -12.75 -11.74 0.94
C ARG A 58 -13.48 -10.63 1.68
N ASP A 59 -14.71 -10.30 1.23
CA ASP A 59 -15.58 -9.26 1.79
C ASP A 59 -14.81 -7.95 2.07
N ALA A 60 -14.13 -7.45 1.05
CA ALA A 60 -13.29 -6.26 1.20
C ALA A 60 -14.18 -5.02 1.36
N ASN A 61 -13.84 -4.14 2.32
CA ASN A 61 -14.57 -2.90 2.56
C ASN A 61 -14.17 -1.81 1.54
N PRO A 62 -14.99 -1.50 0.52
CA PRO A 62 -14.62 -0.53 -0.51
C PRO A 62 -14.60 0.91 0.01
N PHE A 63 -15.38 1.22 1.05
CA PHE A 63 -15.41 2.55 1.66
C PHE A 63 -14.11 2.84 2.39
N PHE A 64 -13.61 1.86 3.14
CA PHE A 64 -12.31 1.97 3.80
C PHE A 64 -11.19 2.22 2.78
N HIS A 65 -11.13 1.46 1.68
CA HIS A 65 -10.12 1.66 0.63
C HIS A 65 -10.17 3.07 0.02
N LEU A 66 -11.36 3.62 -0.19
CA LEU A 66 -11.51 4.99 -0.70
C LEU A 66 -11.03 6.01 0.34
N ILE A 67 -11.45 5.87 1.60
CA ILE A 67 -11.11 6.83 2.65
C ILE A 67 -9.63 6.79 2.98
N GLU A 68 -9.00 5.62 3.05
CA GLU A 68 -7.57 5.49 3.28
C GLU A 68 -6.78 6.20 2.17
N ALA A 69 -7.19 6.05 0.91
CA ALA A 69 -6.57 6.77 -0.20
C ALA A 69 -6.70 8.30 -0.06
N LEU A 70 -7.87 8.81 0.32
CA LEU A 70 -8.09 10.24 0.57
C LEU A 70 -7.30 10.74 1.79
N TRP A 71 -7.25 9.95 2.85
CA TRP A 71 -6.47 10.24 4.06
C TRP A 71 -4.98 10.34 3.74
N MET A 72 -4.44 9.42 2.92
CA MET A 72 -3.07 9.50 2.43
C MET A 72 -2.86 10.73 1.53
N LEU A 73 -3.74 10.97 0.56
CA LEU A 73 -3.66 12.16 -0.31
C LEU A 73 -3.79 13.47 0.45
N ALA A 74 -4.44 13.50 1.61
CA ALA A 74 -4.56 14.67 2.48
C ALA A 74 -3.34 14.87 3.40
N GLY A 75 -2.32 14.00 3.33
CA GLY A 75 -1.13 14.13 4.16
C GLY A 75 -1.35 13.76 5.63
N LYS A 76 -2.45 13.06 5.95
CA LYS A 76 -2.82 12.75 7.34
C LYS A 76 -1.96 11.63 7.94
N ARG A 77 -1.92 11.63 9.28
CA ARG A 77 -1.33 10.56 10.11
C ARG A 77 -2.15 10.17 11.33
N ASP A 78 -3.35 10.74 11.49
CA ASP A 78 -4.19 10.49 12.66
C ASP A 78 -4.84 9.10 12.61
N VAL A 79 -4.84 8.40 13.76
CA VAL A 79 -5.42 7.05 13.92
C VAL A 79 -6.95 7.11 13.89
N ALA A 80 -7.53 8.17 14.47
CA ALA A 80 -8.96 8.32 14.66
C ALA A 80 -9.76 8.17 13.34
N THR A 81 -9.28 8.77 12.25
CA THR A 81 -9.96 8.68 10.94
C THR A 81 -10.07 7.23 10.45
N LEU A 82 -8.99 6.44 10.50
CA LEU A 82 -9.00 5.07 9.96
C LEU A 82 -9.73 4.11 10.90
N THR A 83 -9.58 4.27 12.21
CA THR A 83 -10.24 3.45 13.24
C THR A 83 -11.77 3.59 13.21
N HIS A 84 -12.29 4.73 12.72
CA HIS A 84 -13.73 4.88 12.47
C HIS A 84 -14.29 3.85 11.48
N TYR A 85 -13.50 3.46 10.47
CA TYR A 85 -13.90 2.49 9.44
C TYR A 85 -13.44 1.07 9.74
N VAL A 86 -12.25 0.92 10.31
CA VAL A 86 -11.64 -0.38 10.63
C VAL A 86 -11.02 -0.31 12.03
N ARG A 87 -11.75 -0.81 13.04
CA ARG A 87 -11.32 -0.71 14.45
C ARG A 87 -9.91 -1.25 14.70
N ARG A 88 -9.54 -2.35 14.04
CA ARG A 88 -8.21 -2.98 14.16
C ARG A 88 -7.05 -2.10 13.69
N MET A 89 -7.31 -0.97 13.03
CA MET A 89 -6.27 -0.02 12.71
C MET A 89 -5.60 0.57 13.97
N SER A 90 -6.27 0.56 15.12
CA SER A 90 -5.64 0.94 16.39
C SER A 90 -4.43 0.07 16.75
N ASP A 91 -4.40 -1.20 16.33
CA ASP A 91 -3.37 -2.17 16.69
C ASP A 91 -2.01 -1.85 16.05
N PHE A 92 -1.98 -0.94 15.08
CA PHE A 92 -0.78 -0.53 14.33
C PHE A 92 -0.23 0.84 14.74
N SER A 93 -0.74 1.42 15.83
CA SER A 93 -0.25 2.68 16.39
C SER A 93 0.34 2.45 17.78
N ASP A 94 1.54 2.98 18.00
CA ASP A 94 2.25 2.84 19.27
C ASP A 94 1.69 3.76 20.36
N ASP A 95 1.10 4.90 19.97
CA ASP A 95 0.57 5.93 20.89
C ASP A 95 -0.97 6.05 20.86
N GLY A 96 -1.64 5.34 19.94
CA GLY A 96 -3.08 5.42 19.71
C GLY A 96 -3.57 6.72 19.08
N ILE A 97 -2.67 7.66 18.73
CA ILE A 97 -2.98 9.00 18.23
C ILE A 97 -2.53 9.11 16.77
N THR A 98 -1.32 8.65 16.45
CA THR A 98 -0.73 8.74 15.12
C THR A 98 -0.11 7.43 14.64
N PHE A 99 0.00 7.29 13.32
CA PHE A 99 0.78 6.22 12.69
C PHE A 99 2.19 6.72 12.37
N HIS A 100 3.21 6.04 12.91
CA HIS A 100 4.61 6.31 12.61
C HIS A 100 4.93 6.14 11.11
N GLY A 101 4.33 5.12 10.49
CA GLY A 101 4.47 4.79 9.07
C GLY A 101 3.42 5.41 8.15
N ALA A 102 2.73 6.48 8.56
CA ALA A 102 1.66 7.09 7.76
C ALA A 102 2.14 7.57 6.37
N TYR A 103 1.76 6.88 5.30
CA TYR A 103 2.22 7.21 3.94
C TYR A 103 1.86 8.63 3.52
N GLY A 104 0.65 9.10 3.80
CA GLY A 104 0.26 10.47 3.45
C GLY A 104 1.18 11.52 4.04
N TYR A 105 1.48 11.41 5.34
CA TYR A 105 2.43 12.29 6.00
C TYR A 105 3.84 12.20 5.41
N ARG A 106 4.29 10.99 5.03
CA ARG A 106 5.56 10.79 4.31
C ARG A 106 5.58 11.50 2.95
N TRP A 107 4.47 11.47 2.22
CA TRP A 107 4.36 12.09 0.90
C TRP A 107 4.40 13.61 0.97
N ARG A 108 3.76 14.23 1.97
CA ARG A 108 3.54 15.68 1.98
C ARG A 108 4.38 16.49 2.99
N ASN A 109 4.79 15.88 4.11
CA ASN A 109 5.29 16.62 5.27
C ASN A 109 6.65 16.14 5.78
N HIS A 110 6.94 14.83 5.70
CA HIS A 110 8.09 14.21 6.36
C HIS A 110 9.45 14.72 5.88
N PHE A 111 9.63 14.87 4.56
CA PHE A 111 10.92 15.25 3.97
C PHE A 111 11.08 16.77 3.80
N PHE A 112 10.36 17.57 4.58
CA PHE A 112 10.37 19.05 4.55
C PHE A 112 9.91 19.68 3.24
N HIS A 113 9.27 18.90 2.36
CA HIS A 113 8.62 19.37 1.14
C HIS A 113 7.47 18.45 0.77
N ASP A 114 6.49 18.98 0.03
CA ASP A 114 5.40 18.20 -0.52
C ASP A 114 5.85 17.51 -1.82
N GLN A 115 6.16 16.21 -1.73
CA GLN A 115 6.63 15.44 -2.87
C GLN A 115 5.58 15.32 -3.97
N ILE A 116 4.28 15.36 -3.61
CA ILE A 116 3.20 15.32 -4.60
C ILE A 116 3.22 16.60 -5.43
N GLU A 117 3.35 17.77 -4.80
CA GLU A 117 3.46 19.05 -5.51
C GLU A 117 4.68 19.08 -6.42
N VAL A 118 5.85 18.66 -5.92
CA VAL A 118 7.09 18.58 -6.71
C VAL A 118 6.92 17.69 -7.94
N VAL A 119 6.29 16.51 -7.77
CA VAL A 119 6.03 15.59 -8.89
C VAL A 119 5.03 16.19 -9.88
N LEU A 120 3.97 16.86 -9.41
CA LEU A 120 2.99 17.52 -10.27
C LEU A 120 3.63 18.61 -11.12
N GLU A 121 4.46 19.48 -10.53
CA GLU A 121 5.19 20.52 -11.26
C GLU A 121 6.17 19.93 -12.28
N LEU A 122 6.89 18.86 -11.89
CA LEU A 122 7.82 18.16 -12.76
C LEU A 122 7.11 17.56 -13.97
N LEU A 123 5.96 16.90 -13.78
CA LEU A 123 5.24 16.25 -14.88
C LEU A 123 4.50 17.26 -15.77
N LYS A 124 4.03 18.39 -15.21
CA LYS A 124 3.49 19.50 -16.00
C LYS A 124 4.54 20.11 -16.92
N SER A 125 5.76 20.30 -16.43
CA SER A 125 6.86 20.90 -17.20
C SER A 125 7.61 19.90 -18.09
N LYS A 126 7.72 18.64 -17.66
CA LYS A 126 8.48 17.56 -18.33
C LYS A 126 7.69 16.24 -18.27
N PRO A 127 6.69 16.04 -19.14
CA PRO A 127 5.80 14.86 -19.11
C PRO A 127 6.50 13.50 -19.22
N HIS A 128 7.67 13.45 -19.88
CA HIS A 128 8.46 12.23 -20.04
C HIS A 128 9.57 12.07 -18.98
N SER A 129 9.51 12.85 -17.90
CA SER A 129 10.50 12.77 -16.83
C SER A 129 10.47 11.39 -16.16
N ARG A 130 11.65 10.78 -16.03
CA ARG A 130 11.86 9.53 -15.27
C ARG A 130 12.20 9.77 -13.80
N ARG A 131 12.04 11.01 -13.32
CA ARG A 131 12.38 11.45 -11.95
C ARG A 131 11.16 11.70 -11.07
N ALA A 132 9.95 11.42 -11.57
CA ALA A 132 8.71 11.57 -10.83
C ALA A 132 8.52 10.40 -9.86
N VAL A 133 9.16 10.48 -8.68
CA VAL A 133 9.14 9.45 -7.64
C VAL A 133 8.70 10.10 -6.32
N ILE A 134 7.82 9.43 -5.59
CA ILE A 134 7.46 9.78 -4.21
C ILE A 134 8.11 8.74 -3.30
N GLN A 135 9.04 9.17 -2.46
CA GLN A 135 9.77 8.34 -1.50
C GLN A 135 8.97 8.22 -0.20
N MET A 136 9.06 7.05 0.44
CA MET A 136 8.40 6.80 1.74
C MET A 136 9.38 6.45 2.85
N TRP A 137 10.34 5.56 2.55
CA TRP A 137 11.31 5.06 3.52
C TRP A 137 12.35 6.14 3.84
N ASP A 138 12.65 6.31 5.12
CA ASP A 138 13.61 7.25 5.64
C ASP A 138 14.61 6.58 6.58
N ASN A 139 15.89 6.62 6.23
CA ASN A 139 16.94 5.90 6.94
C ASN A 139 17.02 6.21 8.45
N PRO A 140 17.06 7.49 8.90
CA PRO A 140 17.25 7.81 10.31
C PRO A 140 16.07 7.44 11.20
N ILE A 141 14.90 7.18 10.61
CA ILE A 141 13.65 6.92 11.37
C ILE A 141 13.23 5.46 11.24
N ASP A 142 13.44 4.83 10.09
CA ASP A 142 12.97 3.47 9.82
C ASP A 142 14.06 2.40 10.02
N LEU A 143 15.34 2.76 10.14
CA LEU A 143 16.43 1.81 10.43
C LEU A 143 16.67 1.60 11.93
N SER A 144 16.38 2.61 12.74
CA SER A 144 16.61 2.62 14.20
C SER A 144 15.35 2.35 15.03
N SER A 145 14.24 1.99 14.38
CA SER A 145 12.96 1.63 15.01
C SER A 145 12.85 0.13 15.30
#